data_AF-L7CEW2-F1
#
_entry.id   AF-L7CEW2-F1
#
_cell.length_a   1.000
_cell.length_b   1.000
_cell.length_c   1.000
_cell.angle_alpha   90.00
_cell.angle_beta   90.00
_cell.angle_gamma   90.00
#
_symmetry.space_group_name_H-M   'P 1'
#
loop_
_entity.id
_entity.type
_entity.pdbx_description
1 polymer ?
#
loop_
_entity_poly.entity_id
_entity_poly.type
_entity_poly.pdbx_seq_one_letter_code
_entity_poly.pdbx_strand_id
1 'polypeptide(L)'
;MKDFADPAQLPVVPTESTRCCGNRGWMVGLVGVTVAAVGVAIYFAGVASEARRSAETAAVDANPSAMANWQNLPIANATAAVSSETFSLATGAVSDQADGLFVLDHNSGLLQCSVMYPRVNRFAATFTVNISDALGTDGKGGTYIMATGQADFPRSSSNPVGRSVIYVLDTATGNYACYGVPFNAQAMNANRPQQGLLVLIGQGTANPVIDRDNLR
;
A
#
# COMPACT_ATOMS: atom_id res chain seq x y z
N MET A 1 25.13 -3.38 82.21
CA MET A 1 26.43 -3.78 81.61
C MET A 1 26.18 -5.12 80.98
N LYS A 2 25.94 -5.17 79.68
CA LYS A 2 26.91 -5.08 78.58
C LYS A 2 27.23 -6.49 78.10
N ASP A 3 27.01 -6.64 76.80
CA ASP A 3 27.74 -7.47 75.86
C ASP A 3 27.20 -8.86 75.49
N PHE A 4 27.43 -9.11 74.20
CA PHE A 4 27.53 -10.38 73.47
C PHE A 4 26.30 -10.90 72.73
N ALA A 5 26.27 -10.52 71.45
CA ALA A 5 25.73 -11.30 70.33
C ALA A 5 26.45 -12.67 70.21
N ASP A 6 25.76 -13.70 69.74
CA ASP A 6 25.96 -14.41 68.45
C ASP A 6 25.08 -15.71 68.45
N PRO A 7 24.92 -16.46 67.35
CA PRO A 7 23.65 -16.61 66.65
C PRO A 7 23.14 -18.06 66.72
N ALA A 8 22.06 -18.35 65.99
CA ALA A 8 21.55 -19.69 65.70
C ALA A 8 20.72 -20.35 66.81
N GLN A 9 19.40 -20.19 66.70
CA GLN A 9 18.48 -21.33 66.65
C GLN A 9 17.11 -20.82 66.20
N LEU A 10 16.94 -20.70 64.88
CA LEU A 10 15.60 -20.63 64.32
C LEU A 10 14.96 -22.02 64.48
N PRO A 11 13.70 -22.10 64.93
CA PRO A 11 13.02 -23.38 65.11
C PRO A 11 12.90 -24.11 63.77
N VAL A 12 13.25 -25.38 63.78
CA VAL A 12 13.14 -26.33 62.67
C VAL A 12 11.68 -26.39 62.23
N VAL A 13 11.36 -25.80 61.09
CA VAL A 13 10.06 -25.98 60.43
C VAL A 13 10.07 -27.37 59.80
N PRO A 14 9.11 -28.26 60.12
CA PRO A 14 9.05 -29.57 59.51
C PRO A 14 8.80 -29.43 58.00
N THR A 15 9.68 -30.07 57.21
CA THR A 15 9.52 -30.24 55.77
C THR A 15 8.32 -31.15 55.51
N GLU A 16 7.13 -30.57 55.36
CA GLU A 16 5.95 -31.33 54.97
C GLU A 16 6.10 -31.73 53.48
N SER A 17 6.52 -32.98 53.30
CA SER A 17 6.53 -33.71 52.04
C SER A 17 5.08 -33.84 51.54
N THR A 18 4.58 -32.83 50.83
CA THR A 18 3.32 -32.97 50.09
C THR A 18 3.56 -33.77 48.82
N ARG A 19 3.55 -35.10 48.96
CA ARG A 19 3.36 -36.04 47.86
C ARG A 19 1.94 -35.87 47.32
N CYS A 20 1.75 -34.96 46.36
CA CYS A 20 0.54 -34.93 45.54
C CYS A 20 0.75 -35.77 44.28
N CYS A 21 0.51 -37.08 44.38
CA CYS A 21 0.17 -37.93 43.25
C CYS A 21 -1.21 -38.50 43.50
N GLY A 22 -2.21 -38.04 42.74
CA GLY A 22 -3.55 -38.60 42.89
C GLY A 22 -4.70 -37.93 42.15
N ASN A 23 -4.53 -37.27 40.99
CA ASN A 23 -5.64 -37.15 40.05
C ASN A 23 -5.20 -37.01 38.58
N ARG A 24 -5.04 -38.16 37.94
CA ARG A 24 -4.47 -38.40 36.61
C ARG A 24 -5.49 -38.17 35.48
N GLY A 25 -6.31 -37.12 35.61
CA GLY A 25 -7.36 -36.76 34.65
C GLY A 25 -7.15 -35.41 33.96
N TRP A 26 -6.60 -34.41 34.66
CA TRP A 26 -6.53 -33.04 34.15
C TRP A 26 -5.37 -32.75 33.20
N MET A 27 -4.23 -33.44 33.32
CA MET A 27 -3.11 -33.27 32.39
C MET A 27 -3.37 -33.86 30.99
N VAL A 28 -4.29 -34.81 30.85
CA VAL A 28 -4.64 -35.40 29.53
C VAL A 28 -5.50 -34.42 28.70
N GLY A 29 -6.36 -33.63 29.35
CA GLY A 29 -7.21 -32.66 28.67
C GLY A 29 -6.44 -31.52 28.00
N LEU A 30 -5.41 -30.97 28.68
CA LEU A 30 -4.63 -29.85 28.15
C LEU A 30 -3.73 -30.23 26.97
N VAL A 31 -3.21 -31.46 26.92
CA VAL A 31 -2.41 -31.96 25.79
C VAL A 31 -3.28 -32.20 24.56
N GLY A 32 -4.52 -32.68 24.73
CA GLY A 32 -5.44 -32.88 23.61
C GLY A 32 -5.82 -31.58 22.89
N VAL A 33 -6.06 -30.50 23.66
CA VAL A 33 -6.46 -29.20 23.09
C VAL A 33 -5.33 -28.54 22.30
N THR A 34 -4.07 -28.62 22.77
CA THR A 34 -2.94 -28.02 22.06
C THR A 34 -2.63 -28.75 20.75
N VAL A 35 -2.71 -30.08 20.72
CA VAL A 35 -2.51 -30.86 19.49
C VAL A 35 -3.61 -30.59 18.46
N ALA A 36 -4.87 -30.47 18.89
CA ALA A 36 -5.97 -30.11 17.99
C ALA A 36 -5.80 -28.70 17.39
N ALA A 37 -5.40 -27.71 18.19
CA ALA A 37 -5.18 -26.34 17.71
C ALA A 37 -4.01 -26.23 16.72
N VAL A 38 -2.90 -26.93 16.98
CA VAL A 38 -1.76 -26.99 16.05
C VAL A 38 -2.13 -27.71 14.75
N GLY A 39 -2.90 -28.80 14.83
CA GLY A 39 -3.39 -29.51 13.64
C GLY A 39 -4.29 -28.64 12.75
N VAL A 40 -5.19 -27.87 13.35
CA VAL A 40 -6.05 -26.91 12.63
C VAL A 40 -5.23 -25.80 11.97
N ALA A 41 -4.24 -25.24 12.67
CA ALA A 41 -3.36 -24.21 12.11
C ALA A 41 -2.52 -24.72 10.93
N ILE A 42 -2.01 -25.96 11.01
CA ILE A 42 -1.25 -26.58 9.91
C ILE A 42 -2.17 -26.86 8.71
N TYR A 43 -3.39 -27.34 8.95
CA TYR A 43 -4.36 -27.58 7.88
C TYR A 43 -4.71 -26.30 7.12
N PHE A 44 -5.03 -25.21 7.81
CA PHE A 44 -5.35 -23.93 7.16
C PHE A 44 -4.14 -23.25 6.52
N ALA A 45 -2.93 -23.39 7.09
CA ALA A 45 -1.71 -22.94 6.42
C ALA A 45 -1.43 -23.74 5.13
N GLY A 46 -1.70 -25.04 5.13
CA GLY A 46 -1.62 -25.92 3.97
C GLY A 46 -2.58 -25.48 2.86
N VAL A 47 -3.87 -25.33 3.18
CA VAL A 47 -4.90 -24.87 2.24
C VAL A 47 -4.57 -23.48 1.66
N ALA A 48 -4.07 -22.55 2.49
CA ALA A 48 -3.64 -21.23 2.02
C ALA A 48 -2.41 -21.28 1.09
N SER A 49 -1.51 -22.25 1.29
CA SER A 49 -0.33 -22.43 0.44
C SER A 49 -0.66 -23.10 -0.90
N GLU A 50 -1.63 -24.00 -0.93
CA GLU A 50 -2.12 -24.64 -2.15
C GLU A 50 -2.87 -23.65 -3.04
N ALA A 51 -3.68 -22.75 -2.45
CA ALA A 51 -4.34 -21.67 -3.17
C ALA A 51 -3.37 -20.66 -3.81
N ARG A 52 -2.21 -20.39 -3.16
CA ARG A 52 -1.16 -19.55 -3.76
C ARG A 52 -0.43 -20.27 -4.88
N ARG A 53 -0.12 -21.56 -4.72
CA ARG A 53 0.56 -22.36 -5.75
C ARG A 53 -0.32 -22.58 -6.98
N SER A 54 -1.63 -22.77 -6.82
CA SER A 54 -2.55 -22.89 -7.96
C SER A 54 -2.77 -21.56 -8.68
N ALA A 55 -2.70 -20.42 -7.98
CA ALA A 55 -2.68 -19.10 -8.61
C ALA A 55 -1.37 -18.84 -9.40
N GLU A 56 -0.26 -19.42 -8.95
CA GLU A 56 1.04 -19.31 -9.63
C GLU A 56 1.15 -20.25 -10.83
N THR A 57 0.62 -21.48 -10.75
CA THR A 57 0.65 -22.44 -11.88
C THR A 57 -0.45 -22.21 -12.92
N ALA A 58 -1.58 -21.59 -12.57
CA ALA A 58 -2.59 -21.20 -13.56
C ALA A 58 -2.08 -20.16 -14.57
N ALA A 59 -0.97 -19.48 -14.27
CA ALA A 59 -0.29 -18.57 -15.20
C ALA A 59 0.61 -19.29 -16.24
N VAL A 60 0.85 -20.60 -16.10
CA VAL A 60 1.83 -21.34 -16.92
C VAL A 60 1.18 -22.09 -18.10
N ASP A 61 -0.11 -22.40 -18.05
CA ASP A 61 -0.78 -23.25 -19.07
C ASP A 61 -1.71 -22.51 -20.05
N ALA A 62 -1.71 -21.18 -20.06
CA ALA A 62 -2.51 -20.40 -21.02
C ALA A 62 -1.72 -20.11 -22.31
N ASN A 63 -2.33 -20.43 -23.45
CA ASN A 63 -1.88 -20.21 -24.83
C ASN A 63 -0.85 -19.06 -24.98
N PRO A 64 0.41 -19.35 -25.38
CA PRO A 64 1.51 -18.37 -25.37
C PRO A 64 1.29 -17.19 -26.33
N SER A 65 0.41 -17.34 -27.33
CA SER A 65 0.08 -16.27 -28.28
C SER A 65 -0.95 -15.27 -27.74
N ALA A 66 -1.81 -15.67 -26.79
CA ALA A 66 -2.78 -14.78 -26.17
C ALA A 66 -2.19 -13.97 -25.00
N MET A 67 -1.14 -14.49 -24.34
CA MET A 67 -0.46 -13.82 -23.22
C MET A 67 0.63 -12.83 -23.66
N ALA A 68 1.20 -12.99 -24.86
CA ALA A 68 2.28 -12.13 -25.37
C ALA A 68 1.89 -10.65 -25.49
N ASN A 69 0.60 -10.35 -25.63
CA ASN A 69 0.11 -8.96 -25.76
C ASN A 69 -0.19 -8.27 -24.42
N TRP A 70 -0.16 -9.01 -23.30
CA TRP A 70 -0.41 -8.46 -21.95
C TRP A 70 0.87 -8.29 -21.14
N GLN A 71 1.96 -8.95 -21.54
CA GLN A 71 3.27 -8.91 -20.87
C GLN A 71 4.08 -7.63 -21.15
N ASN A 72 3.67 -6.82 -22.13
CA ASN A 72 4.33 -5.57 -22.52
C ASN A 72 3.48 -4.32 -22.26
N LEU A 73 2.36 -4.46 -21.54
CA LEU A 73 1.66 -3.29 -21.02
C LEU A 73 2.52 -2.69 -19.90
N PRO A 74 2.77 -1.37 -19.90
CA PRO A 74 3.35 -0.71 -18.73
C PRO A 74 2.51 -1.11 -17.52
N ILE A 75 3.12 -1.80 -16.55
CA ILE A 75 2.42 -2.13 -15.31
C ILE A 75 2.01 -0.78 -14.70
N ALA A 76 0.70 -0.55 -14.59
CA ALA A 76 0.14 0.51 -13.76
C ALA A 76 0.54 0.18 -12.31
N ASN A 77 1.73 0.60 -11.92
CA ASN A 77 2.41 0.16 -10.71
C ASN A 77 1.96 1.03 -9.54
N ALA A 78 0.70 0.87 -9.17
CA ALA A 78 0.20 1.29 -7.88
C ALA A 78 0.68 0.28 -6.84
N THR A 79 1.38 0.73 -5.80
CA THR A 79 1.81 -0.17 -4.72
C THR A 79 0.59 -0.71 -3.95
N ALA A 80 -0.46 0.11 -3.85
CA ALA A 80 -1.81 -0.28 -3.48
C ALA A 80 -2.80 0.72 -4.09
N ALA A 81 -4.02 0.27 -4.42
CA ALA A 81 -5.11 1.15 -4.83
C ALA A 81 -6.44 0.63 -4.29
N VAL A 82 -7.31 1.55 -3.91
CA VAL A 82 -8.68 1.27 -3.48
C VAL A 82 -9.57 2.42 -3.95
N SER A 83 -10.75 2.10 -4.47
CA SER A 83 -11.73 3.10 -4.87
C SER A 83 -13.08 2.84 -4.23
N SER A 84 -13.79 3.93 -3.97
CA SER A 84 -15.18 3.97 -3.55
C SER A 84 -15.93 4.98 -4.44
N GLU A 85 -17.20 5.21 -4.15
CA GLU A 85 -18.03 6.22 -4.82
C GLU A 85 -17.66 7.67 -4.47
N THR A 86 -17.06 7.90 -3.31
CA THR A 86 -16.72 9.25 -2.83
C THR A 86 -15.24 9.57 -2.99
N PHE A 87 -14.39 8.55 -2.79
CA PHE A 87 -12.94 8.72 -2.81
C PHE A 87 -12.25 7.58 -3.54
N SER A 88 -11.17 7.92 -4.24
CA SER A 88 -10.14 6.95 -4.65
C SER A 88 -8.85 7.22 -3.91
N LEU A 89 -8.13 6.16 -3.59
CA LEU A 89 -6.83 6.18 -2.95
C LEU A 89 -5.86 5.28 -3.71
N ALA A 90 -4.64 5.76 -3.91
CA ALA A 90 -3.55 4.96 -4.46
C ALA A 90 -2.22 5.33 -3.78
N THR A 91 -1.24 4.44 -3.87
CA THR A 91 0.14 4.72 -3.46
C THR A 91 1.12 4.51 -4.61
N GLY A 92 2.32 5.07 -4.51
CA GLY A 92 3.33 4.99 -5.56
C GLY A 92 4.63 5.69 -5.20
N ALA A 93 5.74 5.05 -5.56
CA ALA A 93 7.09 5.53 -5.27
C ALA A 93 7.40 6.85 -6.00
N VAL A 94 7.47 7.95 -5.25
CA VAL A 94 7.79 9.29 -5.76
C VAL A 94 9.31 9.46 -5.96
N SER A 95 10.10 8.79 -5.13
CA SER A 95 11.56 8.70 -5.27
C SER A 95 12.06 7.34 -4.78
N ASP A 96 13.36 7.09 -4.84
CA ASP A 96 13.96 5.81 -4.41
C ASP A 96 13.82 5.53 -2.90
N GLN A 97 13.43 6.54 -2.11
CA GLN A 97 13.30 6.45 -0.66
C GLN A 97 11.90 6.87 -0.16
N ALA A 98 11.07 7.47 -1.01
CA ALA A 98 9.83 8.12 -0.59
C ALA A 98 8.64 7.59 -1.37
N ASP A 99 7.59 7.27 -0.62
CA ASP A 99 6.31 6.82 -1.15
C ASP A 99 5.26 7.94 -1.04
N GLY A 100 4.42 8.04 -2.06
CA GLY A 100 3.34 9.01 -2.15
C GLY A 100 2.00 8.36 -1.84
N LEU A 101 1.19 9.02 -1.02
CA LEU A 101 -0.22 8.73 -0.82
C LEU A 101 -1.04 9.68 -1.70
N PHE A 102 -1.81 9.14 -2.63
CA PHE A 102 -2.67 9.87 -3.54
C PHE A 102 -4.12 9.68 -3.13
N VAL A 103 -4.86 10.77 -2.99
CA VAL A 103 -6.28 10.78 -2.63
C VAL A 103 -7.02 11.67 -3.61
N LEU A 104 -8.04 11.13 -4.24
CA LEU A 104 -8.95 11.86 -5.12
C LEU A 104 -10.33 11.92 -4.47
N ASP A 105 -10.84 13.13 -4.27
CA ASP A 105 -12.23 13.39 -3.89
C ASP A 105 -13.10 13.48 -5.17
N HIS A 106 -14.07 12.59 -5.29
CA HIS A 106 -14.94 12.51 -6.47
C HIS A 106 -15.95 13.64 -6.53
N ASN A 107 -16.34 14.20 -5.38
CA ASN A 107 -17.31 15.28 -5.34
C ASN A 107 -16.70 16.60 -5.82
N SER A 108 -15.51 16.94 -5.32
CA SER A 108 -14.83 18.21 -5.62
C SER A 108 -13.88 18.15 -6.80
N GLY A 109 -13.48 16.95 -7.25
CA GLY A 109 -12.39 16.79 -8.21
C GLY A 109 -11.02 17.17 -7.64
N LEU A 110 -10.88 17.27 -6.32
CA LEU A 110 -9.60 17.59 -5.71
C LEU A 110 -8.72 16.33 -5.62
N LEU A 111 -7.61 16.35 -6.36
CA LEU A 111 -6.55 15.37 -6.25
C LEU A 111 -5.45 15.91 -5.32
N GLN A 112 -5.12 15.14 -4.29
CA GLN A 112 -4.05 15.45 -3.34
C GLN A 112 -3.01 14.33 -3.30
N CYS A 113 -1.74 14.72 -3.32
CA CYS A 113 -0.59 13.86 -3.09
C CYS A 113 0.09 14.27 -1.77
N SER A 114 0.26 13.33 -0.84
CA SER A 114 1.03 13.50 0.38
C SER A 114 2.21 12.54 0.38
N VAL A 115 3.44 13.06 0.45
CA VAL A 115 4.66 12.23 0.39
C VAL A 115 5.23 12.01 1.78
N MET A 116 5.44 10.74 2.12
CA MET A 116 6.05 10.32 3.39
C MET A 116 7.56 10.55 3.35
N TYR A 117 8.10 11.28 4.32
CA TYR A 117 9.54 11.43 4.49
C TYR A 117 10.03 10.35 5.48
N PRO A 118 10.80 9.33 5.03
CA PRO A 118 11.16 8.19 5.87
C PRO A 118 12.12 8.56 7.01
N ARG A 119 12.90 9.63 6.87
CA ARG A 119 13.86 10.07 7.91
C ARG A 119 13.19 10.70 9.13
N VAL A 120 12.01 11.28 8.95
CA VAL A 120 11.27 12.00 9.98
C VAL A 120 9.90 11.39 10.27
N ASN A 121 9.56 10.27 9.64
CA ASN A 121 8.32 9.50 9.82
C ASN A 121 7.04 10.35 9.77
N ARG A 122 6.98 11.31 8.84
CA ARG A 122 5.81 12.17 8.65
C ARG A 122 5.59 12.53 7.19
N PHE A 123 4.35 12.88 6.84
CA PHE A 123 4.07 13.60 5.61
C PHE A 123 4.67 15.00 5.69
N ALA A 124 5.53 15.32 4.72
CA ALA A 124 6.20 16.62 4.69
C ALA A 124 6.21 17.26 3.30
N ALA A 125 5.75 16.56 2.26
CA ALA A 125 5.40 17.20 1.01
C ALA A 125 3.92 16.99 0.67
N THR A 126 3.26 18.04 0.20
CA THR A 126 1.85 18.01 -0.21
C THR A 126 1.66 18.74 -1.52
N PHE A 127 1.06 18.07 -2.50
CA PHE A 127 0.75 18.64 -3.80
C PHE A 127 -0.72 18.44 -4.13
N THR A 128 -1.36 19.45 -4.73
CA THR A 128 -2.80 19.39 -5.04
C THR A 128 -3.09 19.84 -6.46
N VAL A 129 -4.21 19.41 -7.03
CA VAL A 129 -4.74 19.95 -8.28
C VAL A 129 -6.24 19.68 -8.36
N ASN A 130 -6.98 20.55 -9.04
CA ASN A 130 -8.33 20.21 -9.46
C ASN A 130 -8.28 19.48 -10.81
N ILE A 131 -8.81 18.27 -10.87
CA ILE A 131 -8.81 17.49 -12.12
C ILE A 131 -9.83 18.00 -13.14
N SER A 132 -10.85 18.75 -12.69
CA SER A 132 -11.91 19.26 -13.57
C SER A 132 -11.36 20.17 -14.66
N ASP A 133 -10.31 20.92 -14.33
CA ASP A 133 -9.65 21.87 -15.22
C ASP A 133 -9.06 21.18 -16.46
N ALA A 134 -8.54 19.95 -16.30
CA ALA A 134 -7.98 19.17 -17.41
C ALA A 134 -9.01 18.26 -18.09
N LEU A 135 -10.02 17.79 -17.35
CA LEU A 135 -11.03 16.88 -17.89
C LEU A 135 -12.18 17.61 -18.59
N GLY A 136 -12.26 18.94 -18.45
CA GLY A 136 -13.31 19.76 -19.06
C GLY A 136 -14.69 19.52 -18.45
N THR A 137 -14.74 19.13 -17.18
CA THR A 137 -15.99 18.88 -16.42
C THR A 137 -16.29 20.08 -15.52
N ASP A 138 -17.56 20.33 -15.19
CA ASP A 138 -17.98 21.45 -14.31
C ASP A 138 -17.62 21.26 -12.82
N GLY A 139 -16.63 20.41 -12.52
CA GLY A 139 -15.99 20.29 -11.21
C GLY A 139 -16.85 19.75 -10.07
N LYS A 140 -18.09 19.30 -10.33
CA LYS A 140 -18.98 18.75 -9.30
C LYS A 140 -19.58 17.41 -9.70
N GLY A 141 -19.45 16.43 -8.81
CA GLY A 141 -20.14 15.14 -8.92
C GLY A 141 -19.67 14.26 -10.08
N GLY A 142 -18.39 14.35 -10.46
CA GLY A 142 -17.82 13.47 -11.47
C GLY A 142 -17.62 12.06 -10.92
N THR A 143 -17.77 11.06 -11.77
CA THR A 143 -17.46 9.66 -11.42
C THR A 143 -16.09 9.33 -11.96
N TYR A 144 -15.09 9.28 -11.09
CA TYR A 144 -13.70 9.15 -11.50
C TYR A 144 -13.14 7.78 -11.15
N ILE A 145 -12.19 7.33 -11.96
CA ILE A 145 -11.26 6.26 -11.60
C ILE A 145 -9.85 6.81 -11.60
N MET A 146 -9.04 6.33 -10.67
CA MET A 146 -7.65 6.75 -10.50
C MET A 146 -6.75 5.52 -10.46
N ALA A 147 -5.61 5.64 -11.13
CA ALA A 147 -4.51 4.68 -11.03
C ALA A 147 -3.18 5.44 -10.95
N THR A 148 -2.17 4.82 -10.36
CA THR A 148 -0.80 5.35 -10.37
C THR A 148 0.09 4.49 -11.25
N GLY A 149 1.10 5.11 -11.83
CA GLY A 149 2.12 4.45 -12.62
C GLY A 149 3.50 5.04 -12.33
N GLN A 150 4.48 4.56 -13.07
CA GLN A 150 5.85 5.03 -12.99
C GLN A 150 6.29 5.54 -14.36
N ALA A 151 6.94 6.70 -14.37
CA ALA A 151 7.56 7.28 -15.55
C ALA A 151 8.95 7.82 -15.18
N ASP A 152 9.94 7.53 -16.02
CA ASP A 152 11.30 8.05 -15.83
C ASP A 152 11.45 9.36 -16.60
N PHE A 153 11.38 10.47 -15.87
CA PHE A 153 11.56 11.80 -16.46
C PHE A 153 13.04 12.18 -16.52
N PRO A 154 13.49 12.85 -17.59
CA PRO A 154 14.86 13.35 -17.69
C PRO A 154 15.24 14.19 -16.46
N ARG A 155 16.27 13.75 -15.72
CA ARG A 155 16.67 14.30 -14.41
C ARG A 155 17.30 15.71 -14.47
N SER A 156 17.45 16.29 -15.66
CA SER A 156 18.17 17.55 -15.91
C SER A 156 17.26 18.80 -15.96
N SER A 157 15.99 18.70 -15.56
CA SER A 157 15.08 19.84 -15.55
C SER A 157 15.30 20.74 -14.32
N SER A 158 15.01 22.04 -14.47
CA SER A 158 14.93 22.99 -13.36
C SER A 158 13.75 22.73 -12.42
N ASN A 159 12.80 21.88 -12.85
CA ASN A 159 11.64 21.46 -12.06
C ASN A 159 11.63 19.92 -11.98
N PRO A 160 12.28 19.31 -10.97
CA PRO A 160 12.37 17.87 -10.85
C PRO A 160 10.99 17.26 -10.61
N VAL A 161 10.63 16.28 -11.44
CA VAL A 161 9.40 15.49 -11.28
C VAL A 161 9.78 14.14 -10.68
N GLY A 162 8.99 13.69 -9.70
CA GLY A 162 9.11 12.37 -9.10
C GLY A 162 8.80 11.26 -10.08
N ARG A 163 9.14 10.03 -9.72
CA ARG A 163 8.98 8.86 -10.59
C ARG A 163 7.52 8.45 -10.77
N SER A 164 6.63 8.83 -9.86
CA SER A 164 5.20 8.51 -9.94
C SER A 164 4.44 9.48 -10.83
N VAL A 165 3.52 8.89 -11.61
CA VAL A 165 2.47 9.58 -12.33
C VAL A 165 1.10 9.12 -11.86
N ILE A 166 0.12 10.02 -11.90
CA ILE A 166 -1.27 9.76 -11.53
C ILE A 166 -2.11 9.86 -12.79
N TYR A 167 -2.77 8.77 -13.16
CA TYR A 167 -3.76 8.73 -14.22
C TYR A 167 -5.14 8.87 -13.59
N VAL A 168 -5.92 9.80 -14.12
CA VAL A 168 -7.31 10.02 -13.71
C VAL A 168 -8.17 10.01 -14.95
N LEU A 169 -9.28 9.27 -14.89
CA LEU A 169 -10.27 9.20 -15.95
C LEU A 169 -11.65 9.51 -15.37
N ASP A 170 -12.39 10.36 -16.06
CA ASP A 170 -13.82 10.53 -15.83
C ASP A 170 -14.57 9.44 -16.59
N THR A 171 -15.25 8.57 -15.85
CA THR A 171 -15.98 7.44 -16.41
C THR A 171 -17.24 7.85 -17.15
N ALA A 172 -17.77 9.06 -16.92
CA ALA A 172 -18.94 9.56 -17.62
C ALA A 172 -18.60 10.02 -19.05
N THR A 173 -17.51 10.76 -19.21
CA THR A 173 -17.09 11.33 -20.51
C THR A 173 -16.02 10.50 -21.23
N GLY A 174 -15.28 9.67 -20.50
CA GLY A 174 -14.08 8.98 -21.00
C GLY A 174 -12.86 9.89 -21.14
N ASN A 175 -12.93 11.16 -20.71
CA ASN A 175 -11.78 12.05 -20.70
C ASN A 175 -10.79 11.62 -19.62
N TYR A 176 -9.50 11.72 -19.91
CA TYR A 176 -8.44 11.36 -18.98
C TYR A 176 -7.31 12.38 -18.96
N ALA A 177 -6.62 12.44 -17.83
CA ALA A 177 -5.46 13.28 -17.60
C ALA A 177 -4.38 12.52 -16.83
N CYS A 178 -3.12 12.90 -17.08
CA CYS A 178 -1.94 12.37 -16.42
C CYS A 178 -1.23 13.50 -15.68
N TYR A 179 -0.94 13.28 -14.40
CA TYR A 179 -0.27 14.25 -13.53
C TYR A 179 1.06 13.70 -12.99
N GLY A 180 2.06 14.57 -12.92
CA GLY A 180 3.34 14.31 -12.27
C GLY A 180 3.46 15.02 -10.92
N VAL A 181 4.27 14.46 -10.03
CA VAL A 181 4.56 15.05 -8.71
C VAL A 181 5.84 15.89 -8.80
N PRO A 182 5.81 17.22 -8.63
CA PRO A 182 7.04 18.04 -8.68
C PRO A 182 7.83 17.88 -7.37
N PHE A 183 8.65 16.82 -7.29
CA PHE A 183 9.31 16.40 -6.08
C PHE A 183 10.83 16.61 -6.13
N ASN A 184 11.34 17.38 -5.17
CA ASN A 184 12.77 17.59 -4.99
C ASN A 184 13.35 16.66 -3.90
N ALA A 185 14.10 15.64 -4.31
CA ALA A 185 14.74 14.70 -3.39
C ALA A 185 15.82 15.36 -2.50
N GLN A 186 16.49 16.42 -2.96
CA GLN A 186 17.46 17.15 -2.15
C GLN A 186 16.77 17.90 -1.00
N ALA A 187 15.60 18.49 -1.26
CA ALA A 187 14.79 19.13 -0.24
C ALA A 187 14.31 18.11 0.80
N MET A 188 13.89 16.91 0.38
CA MET A 188 13.57 15.81 1.30
C MET A 188 14.77 15.40 2.16
N ASN A 189 15.96 15.23 1.56
CA ASN A 189 17.16 14.85 2.31
C ASN A 189 17.56 15.88 3.37
N ALA A 190 17.26 17.17 3.13
CA ALA A 190 17.41 18.26 4.08
C ALA A 190 16.22 18.42 5.05
N ASN A 191 15.25 17.49 5.03
CA ASN A 191 13.99 17.54 5.79
C ASN A 191 13.17 18.83 5.58
N ARG A 192 13.30 19.46 4.42
CA ARG A 192 12.54 20.67 4.07
C ARG A 192 11.15 20.28 3.55
N PRO A 193 10.07 20.87 4.10
CA PRO A 193 8.73 20.69 3.56
C PRO A 193 8.63 21.18 2.11
N GLN A 194 7.77 20.56 1.32
CA GLN A 194 7.52 20.94 -0.07
C GLN A 194 6.02 21.05 -0.32
N GLN A 195 5.58 22.11 -1.00
CA GLN A 195 4.18 22.28 -1.34
C GLN A 195 4.05 22.89 -2.73
N GLY A 196 2.96 22.57 -3.43
CA GLY A 196 2.70 23.12 -4.76
C GLY A 196 1.54 22.43 -5.46
N LEU A 197 1.44 22.65 -6.76
CA LEU A 197 0.45 21.99 -7.60
C LEU A 197 1.03 20.73 -8.24
N LEU A 198 0.19 19.73 -8.50
CA LEU A 198 0.57 18.64 -9.39
C LEU A 198 0.72 19.17 -10.82
N VAL A 199 1.65 18.59 -11.57
CA VAL A 199 1.99 19.04 -12.92
C VAL A 199 1.19 18.24 -13.94
N LEU A 200 0.37 18.89 -14.76
CA LEU A 200 -0.29 18.22 -15.88
C LEU A 200 0.76 17.81 -16.93
N ILE A 201 0.84 16.51 -17.21
CA ILE A 201 1.76 15.94 -18.21
C ILE A 201 1.05 15.78 -19.56
N GLY A 202 -0.21 15.36 -19.54
CA GLY A 202 -0.99 15.13 -20.75
C GLY A 202 -2.45 14.84 -20.46
N GLN A 203 -3.28 14.96 -21.49
CA GLN A 203 -4.72 14.73 -21.44
C GLN A 203 -5.21 14.13 -22.76
N GLY A 204 -6.36 13.46 -22.74
CA GLY A 204 -6.96 12.82 -23.91
C GLY A 204 -8.36 12.30 -23.65
N THR A 205 -8.88 11.52 -24.60
CA THR A 205 -10.19 10.87 -24.50
C THR A 205 -10.08 9.39 -24.84
N ALA A 206 -10.73 8.54 -24.05
CA ALA A 206 -10.79 7.10 -24.24
C ALA A 206 -11.74 6.68 -25.37
N ASN A 207 -12.53 7.62 -25.91
CA ASN A 207 -13.38 7.41 -27.08
C ASN A 207 -12.85 8.21 -28.28
N PRO A 208 -11.74 7.79 -28.90
CA PRO A 208 -11.26 8.46 -30.09
C PRO A 208 -12.30 8.28 -31.21
N VAL A 209 -12.80 9.37 -31.79
CA VAL A 209 -13.56 9.31 -33.04
C VAL A 209 -12.58 8.90 -34.13
N ILE A 210 -12.55 7.59 -34.43
CA ILE A 210 -11.73 7.06 -35.51
C ILE A 210 -12.38 7.50 -36.82
N ASP A 211 -11.80 8.53 -37.45
CA ASP A 211 -12.14 8.88 -38.81
C ASP A 211 -11.60 7.79 -39.74
N ARG A 212 -12.49 6.87 -40.13
CA ARG A 212 -12.21 5.70 -40.97
C ARG A 212 -11.49 6.08 -42.26
N ASP A 213 -11.63 7.32 -42.71
CA ASP A 213 -11.06 7.81 -43.96
C ASP A 213 -9.59 8.26 -43.81
N ASN A 214 -9.07 8.41 -42.58
CA ASN A 214 -7.66 8.73 -42.28
C ASN A 214 -6.78 7.50 -41.97
N LEU A 215 -7.33 6.29 -42.09
CA LEU A 215 -6.65 5.02 -41.81
C LEU A 215 -6.24 4.23 -43.08
N ARG A 216 -6.23 4.88 -44.25
CA ARG A 216 -5.83 4.27 -45.53
C ARG A 216 -4.48 4.76 -46.01
#